data_AF-A0A3M1SFJ1-F1
#
_entry.id   AF-A0A3M1SFJ1-F1
#
_cell.length_a   1.000
_cell.length_b   1.000
_cell.length_c   1.000
_cell.angle_alpha   90.00
_cell.angle_beta   90.00
_cell.angle_gamma   90.00
#
_symmetry.space_group_name_H-M   'P 1'
#
loop_
_entity.id
_entity.type
_entity.pdbx_description
1 polymer ?
#
loop_
_entity_poly.entity_id
_entity_poly.type
_entity_poly.pdbx_seq_one_letter_code
_entity_poly.pdbx_strand_id
1 'polypeptide(L)'
;MTSRRGGTYIGGDYSIPQGMPGDIHYPLGIQCVDCHPTGEKGMGDMERAATCQDCHIEAEESIKKGVHKDLLCNACHVGPLGGYQITIWGPGEVAGRENPFHKYSLYYGIQNPPIIMKDQKGRWMTVKVWPHSVGNIRSSVSPSGEIKFRWPSGETRDAYYVVGTFDDLPSNNKHLLWVEFQESSHPMGRSRSCESCHENETQRSLSEWEFYDSDGAEPFRGRHTIIADRKGLRFVDMSNTTPIKPLPGRRLEDFASWIYLKDRWVVPGDFSIKTDKKRYKELLKKYNLLKGLSEKVIEKKLNKKDRQRLKRLREEVFHNIQTGYTQQKRFDAFIYNRQPSKK
;
A
#
# COMPACT_ATOMS: atom_id res chain seq x y z
N MET A 1 18.69 -5.04 14.37
CA MET A 1 18.28 -5.57 13.05
C MET A 1 18.04 -4.36 12.14
N THR A 2 18.98 -4.04 11.26
CA THR A 2 19.00 -2.78 10.49
C THR A 2 18.30 -2.97 9.14
N SER A 3 17.00 -3.28 9.14
CA SER A 3 16.28 -3.43 7.87
C SER A 3 15.88 -2.05 7.32
N ARG A 4 16.30 -1.81 6.07
CA ARG A 4 16.10 -0.54 5.35
C ARG A 4 14.67 -0.50 4.78
N ARG A 5 14.20 0.72 4.46
CA ARG A 5 13.07 0.94 3.55
C ARG A 5 13.28 0.07 2.30
N GLY A 6 12.35 -0.84 1.98
CA GLY A 6 12.51 -1.83 0.91
C GLY A 6 12.39 -3.30 1.31
N GLY A 7 12.28 -3.62 2.60
CA GLY A 7 12.30 -5.01 3.10
C GLY A 7 11.26 -5.96 2.49
N THR A 8 10.15 -5.46 1.95
CA THR A 8 9.14 -6.30 1.28
C THR A 8 9.45 -6.60 -0.18
N TYR A 9 10.44 -5.96 -0.83
CA TYR A 9 10.81 -6.33 -2.20
C TYR A 9 11.45 -7.73 -2.25
N ILE A 10 12.42 -7.98 -1.38
CA ILE A 10 13.08 -9.30 -1.26
C ILE A 10 12.16 -10.29 -0.53
N GLY A 11 11.50 -9.86 0.55
CA GLY A 11 10.66 -10.74 1.37
C GLY A 11 11.44 -11.61 2.35
N GLY A 12 10.77 -12.60 2.93
CA GLY A 12 11.38 -13.60 3.82
C GLY A 12 12.07 -12.97 5.02
N ASP A 13 13.29 -13.39 5.32
CA ASP A 13 14.07 -12.91 6.47
C ASP A 13 14.50 -11.43 6.34
N TYR A 14 14.42 -10.87 5.13
CA TYR A 14 14.76 -9.47 4.84
C TYR A 14 13.56 -8.52 4.98
N SER A 15 12.35 -9.07 5.20
CA SER A 15 11.13 -8.30 5.39
C SER A 15 10.90 -7.88 6.84
N ILE A 16 10.08 -6.84 7.03
CA ILE A 16 9.59 -6.43 8.34
C ILE A 16 8.05 -6.37 8.30
N PRO A 17 7.34 -7.16 9.12
CA PRO A 17 7.86 -8.29 9.90
C PRO A 17 8.49 -9.37 9.01
N GLN A 18 9.36 -10.19 9.58
CA GLN A 18 10.00 -11.29 8.84
C GLN A 18 8.96 -12.31 8.36
N GLY A 19 9.27 -12.98 7.25
CA GLY A 19 8.40 -14.00 6.65
C GLY A 19 7.34 -13.45 5.70
N MET A 20 7.28 -12.14 5.44
CA MET A 20 6.37 -11.61 4.42
C MET A 20 6.79 -12.08 3.02
N PRO A 21 5.82 -12.31 2.11
CA PRO A 21 6.13 -12.62 0.72
C PRO A 21 6.87 -11.43 0.07
N GLY A 22 7.89 -11.77 -0.73
CA GLY A 22 8.60 -10.80 -1.55
C GLY A 22 7.80 -10.38 -2.78
N ASP A 23 8.38 -9.45 -3.51
CA ASP A 23 7.89 -9.00 -4.81
C ASP A 23 8.07 -10.10 -5.87
N ILE A 24 7.10 -10.23 -6.79
CA ILE A 24 7.16 -11.24 -7.86
C ILE A 24 8.32 -11.01 -8.84
N HIS A 25 8.88 -9.81 -8.92
CA HIS A 25 9.99 -9.49 -9.80
C HIS A 25 11.33 -10.03 -9.27
N TYR A 26 11.51 -10.12 -7.95
CA TYR A 26 12.75 -10.59 -7.34
C TYR A 26 13.15 -12.04 -7.74
N PRO A 27 12.27 -13.06 -7.67
CA PRO A 27 12.61 -14.41 -8.12
C PRO A 27 12.79 -14.52 -9.65
N LEU A 28 12.43 -13.49 -10.42
CA LEU A 28 12.69 -13.42 -11.86
C LEU A 28 14.06 -12.79 -12.17
N GLY A 29 14.86 -12.49 -11.15
CA GLY A 29 16.20 -11.94 -11.29
C GLY A 29 16.26 -10.41 -11.39
N ILE A 30 15.12 -9.72 -11.34
CA ILE A 30 15.07 -8.25 -11.37
C ILE A 30 15.53 -7.72 -10.01
N GLN A 31 16.60 -6.93 -10.01
CA GLN A 31 17.22 -6.35 -8.84
C GLN A 31 16.77 -4.89 -8.62
N CYS A 32 17.10 -4.34 -7.45
CA CYS A 32 16.75 -2.97 -7.10
C CYS A 32 17.22 -1.95 -8.16
N VAL A 33 18.44 -2.14 -8.68
CA VAL A 33 19.08 -1.23 -9.65
C VAL A 33 18.46 -1.28 -11.04
N ASP A 34 17.71 -2.33 -11.36
CA ASP A 34 17.04 -2.45 -12.66
C ASP A 34 15.83 -1.51 -12.76
N CYS A 35 15.23 -1.15 -11.61
CA CYS A 35 14.13 -0.18 -11.52
C CYS A 35 14.56 1.16 -10.89
N HIS A 36 15.64 1.15 -10.13
CA HIS A 36 16.25 2.33 -9.52
C HIS A 36 17.65 2.52 -10.09
N PRO A 37 17.80 3.08 -11.30
CA PRO A 37 19.13 3.30 -11.86
C PRO A 37 19.89 4.33 -11.02
N THR A 38 21.21 4.18 -10.99
CA THR A 38 22.10 5.16 -10.35
C THR A 38 22.18 6.40 -11.24
N GLY A 39 21.83 7.55 -10.68
CA GLY A 39 21.94 8.85 -11.32
C GLY A 39 23.38 9.35 -11.40
N GLU A 40 23.55 10.54 -11.99
CA GLU A 40 24.86 11.12 -12.30
C GLU A 40 25.75 11.35 -11.06
N LYS A 41 25.15 11.49 -9.87
CA LYS A 41 25.90 11.71 -8.61
C LYS A 41 26.34 10.41 -7.91
N GLY A 42 26.23 9.26 -8.59
CA GLY A 42 26.69 7.96 -8.09
C GLY A 42 25.72 7.31 -7.10
N MET A 43 26.19 6.30 -6.36
CA MET A 43 25.35 5.36 -5.57
C MET A 43 24.40 5.98 -4.53
N GLY A 44 24.60 7.25 -4.15
CA GLY A 44 23.68 7.98 -3.27
C GLY A 44 22.47 8.57 -3.98
N ASP A 45 22.50 8.61 -5.32
CA ASP A 45 21.53 9.24 -6.20
C ASP A 45 20.74 8.19 -6.96
N MET A 46 19.97 7.39 -6.22
CA MET A 46 19.15 6.34 -6.81
C MET A 46 17.88 6.96 -7.39
N GLU A 47 17.71 6.88 -8.71
CA GLU A 47 16.56 7.45 -9.39
C GLU A 47 15.31 6.55 -9.26
N ARG A 48 14.13 7.12 -9.49
CA ARG A 48 12.85 6.40 -9.58
C ARG A 48 12.28 6.54 -10.99
N ALA A 49 13.11 6.28 -11.99
CA ALA A 49 12.78 6.54 -13.39
C ALA A 49 11.96 5.41 -14.03
N ALA A 50 12.08 4.17 -13.54
CA ALA A 50 11.40 3.04 -14.15
C ALA A 50 9.89 3.08 -13.93
N THR A 51 9.16 2.71 -14.98
CA THR A 51 7.71 2.57 -14.98
C THR A 51 7.31 1.15 -15.37
N CYS A 52 6.06 0.78 -15.07
CA CYS A 52 5.53 -0.50 -15.51
C CYS A 52 5.58 -0.64 -17.05
N GLN A 53 5.49 0.48 -17.79
CA GLN A 53 5.49 0.49 -19.25
C GLN A 53 6.82 0.04 -19.85
N ASP A 54 7.94 0.15 -19.12
CA ASP A 54 9.25 -0.26 -19.62
C ASP A 54 9.33 -1.77 -19.85
N CYS A 55 8.49 -2.56 -19.16
CA CYS A 55 8.43 -4.02 -19.27
C CYS A 55 7.03 -4.57 -19.64
N HIS A 56 5.95 -3.82 -19.40
CA HIS A 56 4.55 -4.22 -19.58
C HIS A 56 3.79 -3.30 -20.54
N ILE A 57 4.37 -3.08 -21.72
CA ILE A 57 3.87 -2.15 -22.74
C ILE A 57 2.41 -2.43 -23.09
N GLU A 58 2.07 -3.68 -23.43
CA GLU A 58 0.71 -4.05 -23.85
C GLU A 58 -0.33 -3.83 -22.75
N ALA A 59 0.04 -4.05 -21.48
CA ALA A 59 -0.85 -3.83 -20.34
C ALA A 59 -1.10 -2.33 -20.10
N GLU A 60 -0.05 -1.52 -20.12
CA GLU A 60 -0.11 -0.06 -19.95
C GLU A 60 -0.87 0.63 -21.10
N GLU A 61 -0.67 0.20 -22.34
CA GLU A 61 -1.45 0.71 -23.46
C GLU A 61 -2.93 0.32 -23.37
N SER A 62 -3.22 -0.86 -22.82
CA SER A 62 -4.57 -1.37 -22.68
C SER A 62 -5.33 -0.68 -21.56
N ILE A 63 -4.72 -0.51 -20.38
CA ILE A 63 -5.37 0.16 -19.24
C ILE A 63 -5.70 1.62 -19.55
N LYS A 64 -4.84 2.34 -20.28
CA LYS A 64 -5.07 3.72 -20.73
C LYS A 64 -6.36 3.88 -21.55
N LYS A 65 -6.81 2.82 -22.23
CA LYS A 65 -8.04 2.77 -23.04
C LYS A 65 -9.23 2.16 -22.28
N GLY A 66 -9.00 1.63 -21.07
CA GLY A 66 -9.97 0.88 -20.29
C GLY A 66 -10.75 1.73 -19.28
N VAL A 67 -11.59 1.05 -18.50
CA VAL A 67 -12.40 1.65 -17.43
C VAL A 67 -11.57 2.06 -16.21
N HIS A 68 -10.36 1.53 -16.09
CA HIS A 68 -9.42 1.76 -14.99
C HIS A 68 -8.24 2.66 -15.41
N LYS A 69 -8.38 3.44 -16.49
CA LYS A 69 -7.32 4.33 -17.01
C LYS A 69 -6.75 5.33 -15.99
N ASP A 70 -7.55 5.69 -14.99
CA ASP A 70 -7.17 6.62 -13.92
C ASP A 70 -6.58 5.90 -12.69
N LEU A 71 -6.31 4.59 -12.77
CA LEU A 71 -5.54 3.85 -11.77
C LEU A 71 -4.05 3.82 -12.18
N LEU A 72 -3.16 3.87 -11.19
CA LEU A 72 -1.79 3.36 -11.33
C LEU A 72 -1.79 1.83 -11.18
N CYS A 73 -0.84 1.13 -11.80
CA CYS A 73 -0.73 -0.33 -11.70
C CYS A 73 -0.61 -0.80 -10.24
N ASN A 74 0.08 -0.03 -9.38
CA ASN A 74 0.23 -0.33 -7.96
C ASN A 74 -1.11 -0.33 -7.19
N ALA A 75 -2.13 0.40 -7.66
CA ALA A 75 -3.48 0.39 -7.07
C ALA A 75 -4.10 -1.01 -7.09
N CYS A 76 -3.74 -1.83 -8.07
CA CYS A 76 -4.23 -3.20 -8.20
C CYS A 76 -3.20 -4.23 -7.72
N HIS A 77 -1.92 -4.03 -8.03
CA HIS A 77 -0.89 -5.07 -7.93
C HIS A 77 -0.08 -5.09 -6.63
N VAL A 78 -0.15 -4.04 -5.81
CA VAL A 78 0.52 -4.04 -4.51
C VAL A 78 -0.30 -4.83 -3.49
N GLY A 79 0.36 -5.78 -2.86
CA GLY A 79 -0.17 -6.65 -1.81
C GLY A 79 -0.04 -6.06 -0.40
N PRO A 80 -0.11 -6.91 0.64
CA PRO A 80 0.03 -6.48 2.04
C PRO A 80 1.31 -5.67 2.29
N LEU A 81 1.21 -4.63 3.12
CA LEU A 81 2.30 -3.67 3.36
C LEU A 81 2.90 -3.82 4.75
N GLY A 82 4.18 -4.19 4.77
CA GLY A 82 5.00 -4.34 5.98
C GLY A 82 5.58 -3.02 6.48
N GLY A 83 6.28 -3.05 7.61
CA GLY A 83 7.00 -1.92 8.22
C GLY A 83 6.18 -1.19 9.27
N TYR A 84 6.44 0.12 9.46
CA TYR A 84 5.87 0.95 10.51
C TYR A 84 4.33 1.01 10.48
N GLN A 85 3.68 0.66 11.59
CA GLN A 85 2.23 0.74 11.73
C GLN A 85 1.79 1.89 12.63
N ILE A 86 2.70 2.37 13.50
CA ILE A 86 2.54 3.56 14.34
C ILE A 86 3.93 4.19 14.49
N THR A 87 4.02 5.51 14.64
CA THR A 87 5.29 6.15 15.03
C THR A 87 5.03 7.22 16.09
N ILE A 88 5.56 6.99 17.29
CA ILE A 88 5.45 7.93 18.40
C ILE A 88 6.82 8.51 18.69
N TRP A 89 6.85 9.81 19.00
CA TRP A 89 8.02 10.51 19.49
C TRP A 89 7.71 11.09 20.86
N GLY A 90 8.55 10.80 21.85
CA GLY A 90 8.36 11.23 23.23
C GLY A 90 9.63 11.11 24.07
N PRO A 91 9.56 11.38 25.38
CA PRO A 91 10.69 11.18 26.28
C PRO A 91 11.20 9.75 26.23
N GLY A 92 12.51 9.57 26.05
CA GLY A 92 13.14 8.26 25.97
C GLY A 92 14.66 8.37 25.96
N GLU A 93 15.34 7.23 25.85
CA GLU A 93 16.81 7.21 25.80
C GLU A 93 17.34 7.24 24.36
N VAL A 94 18.27 8.15 24.06
CA VAL A 94 19.01 8.17 22.79
C VAL A 94 20.49 8.19 23.09
N ALA A 95 21.21 7.14 22.67
CA ALA A 95 22.65 6.98 22.89
C ALA A 95 23.07 7.13 24.37
N GLY A 96 22.36 6.46 25.29
CA GLY A 96 22.69 6.47 26.72
C GLY A 96 22.25 7.74 27.47
N ARG A 97 21.47 8.62 26.84
CA ARG A 97 21.02 9.89 27.45
C ARG A 97 19.53 10.09 27.27
N GLU A 98 18.89 10.62 28.31
CA GLU A 98 17.50 11.06 28.23
C GLU A 98 17.33 12.14 27.17
N ASN A 99 16.30 11.98 26.36
CA ASN A 99 15.97 12.83 25.23
C ASN A 99 14.44 13.03 25.18
N PRO A 100 13.94 14.28 25.07
CA PRO A 100 12.50 14.54 24.98
C PRO A 100 11.84 14.07 23.68
N PHE A 101 12.63 13.63 22.69
CA PHE A 101 12.22 13.24 21.34
C PHE A 101 12.88 11.91 20.89
N HIS A 102 12.83 10.89 21.74
CA HIS A 102 13.11 9.52 21.34
C HIS A 102 12.03 9.01 20.37
N LYS A 103 12.45 8.23 19.36
CA LYS A 103 11.56 7.69 18.32
C LYS A 103 11.12 6.26 18.63
N TYR A 104 10.00 6.11 19.30
CA TYR A 104 9.28 4.84 19.45
C TYR A 104 8.59 4.44 18.15
N SER A 105 9.38 3.91 17.23
CA SER A 105 8.89 3.52 15.89
C SER A 105 8.88 2.02 15.67
N LEU A 106 9.36 1.21 16.60
CA LEU A 106 9.42 -0.24 16.41
C LEU A 106 8.04 -0.92 16.61
N TYR A 107 6.96 -0.21 16.28
CA TYR A 107 5.62 -0.73 16.00
C TYR A 107 5.58 -1.29 14.58
N TYR A 108 6.09 -2.49 14.41
CA TYR A 108 6.20 -3.14 13.11
C TYR A 108 5.11 -4.17 12.88
N GLY A 109 4.62 -4.27 11.66
CA GLY A 109 3.59 -5.23 11.33
C GLY A 109 3.06 -5.08 9.93
N ILE A 110 1.84 -5.55 9.71
CA ILE A 110 1.25 -5.68 8.38
C ILE A 110 -0.04 -4.87 8.30
N GLN A 111 -0.16 -4.06 7.24
CA GLN A 111 -1.38 -3.38 6.83
C GLN A 111 -2.01 -4.12 5.64
N ASN A 112 -3.26 -4.57 5.75
CA ASN A 112 -3.96 -5.31 4.69
C ASN A 112 -5.50 -5.15 4.73
N PRO A 113 -6.17 -4.99 3.57
CA PRO A 113 -5.60 -4.57 2.30
C PRO A 113 -5.08 -3.13 2.36
N PRO A 114 -4.10 -2.76 1.52
CA PRO A 114 -3.68 -1.36 1.43
C PRO A 114 -4.81 -0.42 1.00
N ILE A 115 -4.80 0.79 1.57
CA ILE A 115 -5.71 1.86 1.16
C ILE A 115 -5.29 2.38 -0.21
N ILE A 116 -6.27 2.75 -1.04
CA ILE A 116 -6.04 3.51 -2.26
C ILE A 116 -6.57 4.93 -2.12
N MET A 117 -5.86 5.90 -2.69
CA MET A 117 -6.26 7.30 -2.73
C MET A 117 -5.81 7.95 -4.02
N LYS A 118 -6.30 9.16 -4.31
CA LYS A 118 -5.87 9.93 -5.47
C LYS A 118 -4.53 10.64 -5.21
N ASP A 119 -3.67 10.64 -6.21
CA ASP A 119 -2.42 11.41 -6.25
C ASP A 119 -2.66 12.88 -6.68
N GLN A 120 -1.57 13.65 -6.82
CA GLN A 120 -1.61 15.06 -7.26
C GLN A 120 -2.28 15.26 -8.63
N LYS A 121 -2.35 14.22 -9.46
CA LYS A 121 -2.93 14.24 -10.81
C LYS A 121 -4.32 13.61 -10.86
N GLY A 122 -4.89 13.26 -9.70
CA GLY A 122 -6.19 12.63 -9.58
C GLY A 122 -6.22 11.14 -9.91
N ARG A 123 -5.05 10.49 -10.11
CA ARG A 123 -4.95 9.06 -10.37
C ARG A 123 -4.94 8.28 -9.06
N TRP A 124 -5.61 7.14 -9.03
CA TRP A 124 -5.63 6.28 -7.85
C TRP A 124 -4.32 5.52 -7.71
N MET A 125 -3.76 5.54 -6.51
CA MET A 125 -2.52 4.86 -6.14
C MET A 125 -2.72 4.09 -4.84
N THR A 126 -1.94 3.03 -4.65
CA THR A 126 -1.85 2.36 -3.34
C THR A 126 -0.96 3.16 -2.40
N VAL A 127 -1.45 3.37 -1.18
CA VAL A 127 -0.70 4.02 -0.11
C VAL A 127 -0.66 3.14 1.14
N LYS A 128 0.51 3.15 1.77
CA LYS A 128 0.61 2.80 3.18
C LYS A 128 0.19 4.02 3.99
N VAL A 129 -0.66 3.82 5.00
CA VAL A 129 -1.13 4.89 5.87
C VAL A 129 -0.93 4.51 7.31
N TRP A 130 -0.31 5.38 8.10
CA TRP A 130 -0.15 5.12 9.52
C TRP A 130 -0.12 6.42 10.34
N PRO A 131 -0.51 6.34 11.62
CA PRO A 131 -0.60 7.50 12.48
C PRO A 131 0.74 7.80 13.13
N HIS A 132 0.97 9.10 13.35
CA HIS A 132 2.13 9.60 14.06
C HIS A 132 1.74 10.54 15.19
N SER A 133 2.58 10.57 16.22
CA SER A 133 2.52 11.57 17.30
C SER A 133 3.91 12.06 17.65
N VAL A 134 4.01 13.32 18.05
CA VAL A 134 5.16 13.85 18.80
C VAL A 134 4.68 14.64 20.00
N GLY A 135 5.12 14.24 21.19
CA GLY A 135 4.85 14.96 22.43
C GLY A 135 5.76 16.19 22.60
N ASN A 136 5.64 16.86 23.75
CA ASN A 136 6.43 18.01 24.16
C ASN A 136 6.30 19.25 23.27
N ILE A 137 5.17 19.40 22.58
CA ILE A 137 4.88 20.58 21.76
C ILE A 137 4.27 21.67 22.63
N ARG A 138 4.85 22.88 22.60
CA ARG A 138 4.40 24.03 23.40
C ARG A 138 3.25 24.77 22.74
N SER A 139 3.42 25.12 21.47
CA SER A 139 2.44 25.91 20.72
C SER A 139 1.38 25.02 20.09
N SER A 140 0.12 25.45 20.14
CA SER A 140 -0.93 24.76 19.41
C SER A 140 -0.70 24.84 17.90
N VAL A 141 -0.90 23.72 17.20
CA VAL A 141 -0.85 23.64 15.73
C VAL A 141 -2.23 23.26 15.24
N SER A 142 -2.78 24.07 14.33
CA SER A 142 -4.06 23.77 13.70
C SER A 142 -3.92 22.65 12.66
N PRO A 143 -5.00 21.91 12.35
CA PRO A 143 -5.00 20.97 11.24
C PRO A 143 -4.54 21.63 9.94
N SER A 144 -3.87 20.89 9.05
CA SER A 144 -3.37 21.45 7.79
C SER A 144 -4.47 21.85 6.80
N GLY A 145 -5.72 21.47 7.03
CA GLY A 145 -6.87 21.75 6.18
C GLY A 145 -6.96 20.85 4.93
N GLU A 146 -5.81 20.48 4.38
CA GLU A 146 -5.68 19.60 3.21
C GLU A 146 -4.51 18.62 3.36
N ILE A 147 -4.51 17.58 2.52
CA ILE A 147 -3.39 16.65 2.37
C ILE A 147 -2.27 17.37 1.63
N LYS A 148 -1.08 17.35 2.19
CA LYS A 148 0.12 17.97 1.62
C LYS A 148 1.04 16.91 1.05
N PHE A 149 1.43 17.06 -0.20
CA PHE A 149 2.47 16.21 -0.81
C PHE A 149 3.85 16.73 -0.43
N ARG A 150 4.75 15.82 -0.06
CA ARG A 150 6.13 16.17 0.34
C ARG A 150 6.90 16.81 -0.83
N TRP A 151 6.60 16.35 -2.04
CA TRP A 151 7.22 16.79 -3.28
C TRP A 151 6.11 17.23 -4.26
N PRO A 152 5.78 18.53 -4.27
CA PRO A 152 4.64 19.05 -5.03
C PRO A 152 4.75 18.86 -6.55
N SER A 153 5.97 18.78 -7.10
CA SER A 153 6.20 18.57 -8.53
C SER A 153 5.98 17.11 -8.96
N GLY A 154 5.77 16.19 -8.00
CA GLY A 154 5.45 14.79 -8.25
C GLY A 154 6.67 13.87 -8.33
N GLU A 155 7.81 14.29 -7.79
CA GLU A 155 9.04 13.49 -7.66
C GLU A 155 8.78 12.21 -6.84
N THR A 156 7.96 12.33 -5.79
CA THR A 156 7.28 11.20 -5.16
C THR A 156 5.81 11.55 -4.92
N ARG A 157 4.98 10.54 -4.70
CA ARG A 157 3.57 10.74 -4.31
C ARG A 157 3.36 10.58 -2.81
N ASP A 158 4.43 10.72 -2.01
CA ASP A 158 4.34 10.69 -0.56
C ASP A 158 3.66 11.96 -0.05
N ALA A 159 2.72 11.78 0.87
CA ALA A 159 1.92 12.87 1.41
C ALA A 159 1.77 12.75 2.93
N TYR A 160 1.23 13.79 3.54
CA TYR A 160 0.89 13.82 4.95
C TYR A 160 -0.30 14.74 5.20
N TYR A 161 -0.97 14.53 6.32
CA TYR A 161 -2.00 15.43 6.84
C TYR A 161 -1.70 15.75 8.30
N VAL A 162 -1.58 17.03 8.64
CA VAL A 162 -1.44 17.46 10.04
C VAL A 162 -2.83 17.50 10.65
N VAL A 163 -3.05 16.68 11.66
CA VAL A 163 -4.32 16.65 12.40
C VAL A 163 -4.37 17.82 13.39
N GLY A 164 -3.23 18.16 13.97
CA GLY A 164 -3.09 19.27 14.93
C GLY A 164 -2.59 18.79 16.28
N THR A 165 -2.63 19.67 17.28
CA THR A 165 -2.16 19.39 18.64
C THR A 165 -3.29 19.07 19.61
N PHE A 166 -3.05 18.13 20.53
CA PHE A 166 -3.97 17.71 21.59
C PHE A 166 -3.24 17.65 22.93
N ASP A 167 -3.88 18.03 24.03
CA ASP A 167 -3.32 18.07 25.39
C ASP A 167 -4.04 17.15 26.39
N ASP A 168 -4.86 16.23 25.89
CA ASP A 168 -5.67 15.31 26.72
C ASP A 168 -4.86 14.13 27.33
N LEU A 169 -3.55 14.29 27.54
CA LEU A 169 -2.66 13.24 28.08
C LEU A 169 -2.19 13.59 29.50
N PRO A 170 -1.86 12.58 30.33
CA PRO A 170 -1.40 12.83 31.70
C PRO A 170 -0.10 13.64 31.80
N SER A 171 0.74 13.62 30.76
CA SER A 171 1.99 14.39 30.69
C SER A 171 2.41 14.64 29.24
N ASN A 172 3.64 15.16 29.04
CA ASN A 172 4.25 15.47 27.74
C ASN A 172 3.64 16.64 26.96
N ASN A 173 3.07 17.64 27.66
CA ASN A 173 2.48 18.84 27.06
C ASN A 173 1.48 18.48 25.94
N LYS A 174 1.51 19.22 24.82
CA LYS A 174 0.69 18.90 23.65
C LYS A 174 1.37 17.85 22.79
N HIS A 175 0.56 16.96 22.25
CA HIS A 175 0.92 15.98 21.23
C HIS A 175 0.49 16.50 19.86
N LEU A 176 1.44 16.75 18.96
CA LEU A 176 1.16 17.01 17.55
C LEU A 176 0.93 15.68 16.83
N LEU A 177 -0.24 15.56 16.21
CA LEU A 177 -0.64 14.37 15.46
C LEU A 177 -0.60 14.65 13.96
N TRP A 178 -0.13 13.67 13.19
CA TRP A 178 -0.23 13.67 11.74
C TRP A 178 -0.42 12.25 11.23
N VAL A 179 -0.90 12.15 9.99
CA VAL A 179 -1.02 10.90 9.26
C VAL A 179 -0.07 10.97 8.08
N GLU A 180 0.74 9.92 7.90
CA GLU A 180 1.61 9.78 6.74
C GLU A 180 0.97 8.88 5.69
N PHE A 181 1.13 9.24 4.43
CA PHE A 181 0.72 8.49 3.26
C PHE A 181 1.98 8.22 2.44
N GLN A 182 2.44 6.99 2.36
CA GLN A 182 3.56 6.62 1.49
C GLN A 182 3.06 5.87 0.28
N GLU A 183 3.42 6.35 -0.90
CA GLU A 183 3.20 5.60 -2.13
C GLU A 183 3.92 4.26 -2.02
N SER A 184 3.20 3.19 -2.27
CA SER A 184 3.78 1.85 -2.23
C SER A 184 4.00 1.34 -3.65
N SER A 185 5.24 0.97 -3.94
CA SER A 185 5.65 0.34 -5.20
C SER A 185 5.98 -1.15 -5.05
N HIS A 186 6.05 -1.66 -3.82
CA HIS A 186 6.29 -3.07 -3.51
C HIS A 186 5.62 -3.45 -2.17
N PRO A 187 5.29 -4.74 -1.95
CA PRO A 187 5.51 -5.87 -2.86
C PRO A 187 4.43 -5.92 -3.95
N MET A 188 4.87 -6.03 -5.21
CA MET A 188 4.01 -6.32 -6.34
C MET A 188 3.72 -7.82 -6.41
N GLY A 189 2.49 -8.14 -6.79
CA GLY A 189 2.06 -9.51 -6.98
C GLY A 189 0.79 -9.62 -7.81
N ARG A 190 -0.03 -10.62 -7.48
CA ARG A 190 -1.34 -10.78 -8.10
C ARG A 190 -2.21 -9.57 -7.79
N SER A 191 -2.99 -9.15 -8.77
CA SER A 191 -3.97 -8.08 -8.59
C SER A 191 -4.94 -8.44 -7.45
N ARG A 192 -5.34 -7.45 -6.65
CA ARG A 192 -6.47 -7.58 -5.72
C ARG A 192 -7.76 -7.97 -6.45
N SER A 193 -8.71 -8.53 -5.71
CA SER A 193 -10.01 -8.91 -6.28
C SER A 193 -10.81 -7.67 -6.69
N CYS A 194 -11.70 -7.81 -7.67
CA CYS A 194 -12.56 -6.70 -8.08
C CYS A 194 -13.45 -6.24 -6.93
N GLU A 195 -13.92 -7.20 -6.13
CA GLU A 195 -14.79 -7.01 -4.97
C GLU A 195 -14.13 -6.11 -3.92
N SER A 196 -12.81 -6.24 -3.71
CA SER A 196 -12.07 -5.45 -2.73
C SER A 196 -12.18 -3.93 -2.95
N CYS A 197 -12.48 -3.48 -4.17
CA CYS A 197 -12.70 -2.07 -4.51
C CYS A 197 -14.15 -1.75 -4.88
N HIS A 198 -14.88 -2.71 -5.45
CA HIS A 198 -16.19 -2.45 -6.05
C HIS A 198 -17.38 -2.93 -5.20
N GLU A 199 -17.16 -3.75 -4.17
CA GLU A 199 -18.22 -4.26 -3.30
C GLU A 199 -18.80 -3.16 -2.41
N ASN A 200 -17.93 -2.34 -1.82
CA ASN A 200 -18.30 -1.27 -0.90
C ASN A 200 -17.57 0.03 -1.26
N GLU A 201 -18.21 1.18 -1.00
CA GLU A 201 -17.54 2.47 -1.17
C GLU A 201 -16.56 2.77 -0.03
N THR A 202 -16.70 2.08 1.10
CA THR A 202 -15.81 2.18 2.26
C THR A 202 -14.67 1.17 2.12
N GLN A 203 -13.45 1.69 2.21
CA GLN A 203 -12.24 0.88 2.34
C GLN A 203 -12.01 0.56 3.83
N ARG A 204 -11.70 -0.69 4.12
CA ARG A 204 -11.30 -1.15 5.46
C ARG A 204 -9.97 -1.86 5.36
N SER A 205 -9.00 -1.42 6.16
CA SER A 205 -7.69 -2.03 6.27
C SER A 205 -7.43 -2.39 7.72
N LEU A 206 -7.06 -3.64 7.99
CA LEU A 206 -6.57 -4.05 9.30
C LEU A 206 -5.07 -3.79 9.35
N SER A 207 -4.61 -3.19 10.44
CA SER A 207 -3.19 -3.08 10.77
C SER A 207 -2.94 -3.85 12.06
N GLU A 208 -2.08 -4.85 11.99
CA GLU A 208 -1.60 -5.59 13.15
C GLU A 208 -0.12 -5.29 13.33
N TRP A 209 0.33 -5.15 14.57
CA TRP A 209 1.69 -4.76 14.88
C TRP A 209 2.22 -5.39 16.18
N GLU A 210 3.54 -5.47 16.24
CA GLU A 210 4.33 -5.80 17.41
C GLU A 210 5.22 -4.61 17.71
N PHE A 211 5.19 -4.15 18.95
CA PHE A 211 6.13 -3.20 19.50
C PHE A 211 7.34 -3.98 20.02
N TYR A 212 8.52 -3.68 19.48
CA TYR A 212 9.77 -4.29 19.90
C TYR A 212 10.88 -3.24 19.94
N ASP A 213 10.92 -2.44 20.99
CA ASP A 213 11.93 -1.40 21.19
C ASP A 213 12.80 -1.72 22.42
N SER A 214 14.02 -1.17 22.45
CA SER A 214 14.91 -1.31 23.62
C SER A 214 14.48 -0.40 24.78
N ASP A 215 13.53 0.49 24.53
CA ASP A 215 13.02 1.47 25.48
C ASP A 215 11.47 1.48 25.49
N GLY A 216 10.86 2.14 26.47
CA GLY A 216 9.40 2.27 26.59
C GLY A 216 8.74 1.10 27.31
N ALA A 217 8.77 -0.12 26.76
CA ALA A 217 8.10 -1.30 27.33
C ALA A 217 8.75 -2.64 26.92
N GLU A 218 8.45 -3.70 27.69
CA GLU A 218 8.60 -5.08 27.19
C GLU A 218 7.80 -5.27 25.90
N PRO A 219 8.21 -6.16 24.98
CA PRO A 219 7.50 -6.38 23.73
C PRO A 219 6.02 -6.68 23.91
N PHE A 220 5.18 -6.05 23.09
CA PHE A 220 3.73 -6.26 23.11
C PHE A 220 3.14 -6.13 21.71
N ARG A 221 1.94 -6.67 21.53
CA ARG A 221 1.21 -6.66 20.26
C ARG A 221 -0.03 -5.81 20.34
N GLY A 222 -0.48 -5.37 19.18
CA GLY A 222 -1.73 -4.67 19.04
C GLY A 222 -2.22 -4.59 17.62
N ARG A 223 -3.30 -3.85 17.44
CA ARG A 223 -3.96 -3.68 16.15
C ARG A 223 -4.78 -2.40 16.12
N HIS A 224 -5.13 -1.98 14.92
CA HIS A 224 -6.15 -0.97 14.67
C HIS A 224 -6.78 -1.19 13.30
N THR A 225 -7.95 -0.59 13.07
CA THR A 225 -8.61 -0.58 11.77
C THR A 225 -8.49 0.81 11.16
N ILE A 226 -8.15 0.87 9.88
CA ILE A 226 -8.21 2.10 9.08
C ILE A 226 -9.50 2.04 8.26
N ILE A 227 -10.35 3.05 8.44
CA ILE A 227 -11.59 3.23 7.67
C ILE A 227 -11.41 4.44 6.77
N ALA A 228 -11.55 4.25 5.46
CA ALA A 228 -11.53 5.32 4.47
C ALA A 228 -12.85 5.33 3.68
N ASP A 229 -13.63 6.40 3.85
CA ASP A 229 -14.96 6.55 3.26
C ASP A 229 -15.28 8.02 2.92
N ARG A 230 -16.55 8.31 2.64
CA ARG A 230 -17.03 9.67 2.31
C ARG A 230 -16.85 10.69 3.44
N LYS A 231 -16.63 10.24 4.68
CA LYS A 231 -16.46 11.11 5.85
C LYS A 231 -14.98 11.38 6.16
N GLY A 232 -14.05 10.68 5.51
CA GLY A 232 -12.61 10.83 5.72
C GLY A 232 -11.89 9.51 5.89
N LEU A 233 -10.61 9.61 6.26
CA LEU A 233 -9.80 8.50 6.73
C LEU A 233 -9.66 8.58 8.25
N ARG A 234 -9.89 7.46 8.94
CA ARG A 234 -9.88 7.38 10.40
C ARG A 234 -9.18 6.10 10.85
N PHE A 235 -8.36 6.24 11.89
CA PHE A 235 -7.82 5.12 12.65
C PHE A 235 -8.76 4.86 13.82
N VAL A 236 -9.31 3.65 13.90
CA VAL A 236 -10.30 3.26 14.91
C VAL A 236 -9.89 1.94 15.57
N ASP A 237 -10.46 1.69 16.75
CA ASP A 237 -10.28 0.44 17.50
C ASP A 237 -8.81 0.14 17.82
N MET A 238 -8.00 1.19 18.02
CA MET A 238 -6.59 1.04 18.36
C MET A 238 -6.43 0.46 19.76
N SER A 239 -5.78 -0.70 19.83
CA SER A 239 -5.72 -1.49 21.06
C SER A 239 -4.49 -2.41 21.07
N ASN A 240 -4.01 -2.74 22.26
CA ASN A 240 -3.06 -3.83 22.47
C ASN A 240 -3.82 -5.17 22.58
N THR A 241 -3.22 -6.23 22.06
CA THR A 241 -3.72 -7.62 22.17
C THR A 241 -2.95 -8.44 23.20
N THR A 242 -1.79 -7.94 23.65
CA THR A 242 -1.05 -8.48 24.81
C THR A 242 -0.83 -7.37 25.83
N PRO A 243 -0.63 -7.68 27.13
CA PRO A 243 -0.39 -6.67 28.16
C PRO A 243 0.82 -5.77 27.83
N ILE A 244 0.73 -4.49 28.19
CA ILE A 244 1.84 -3.54 28.09
C ILE A 244 2.50 -3.46 29.47
N LYS A 245 3.80 -3.69 29.53
CA LYS A 245 4.60 -3.54 30.75
C LYS A 245 5.67 -2.49 30.50
N PRO A 246 5.46 -1.25 30.95
CA PRO A 246 6.45 -0.19 30.81
C PRO A 246 7.78 -0.56 31.48
N LEU A 247 8.89 -0.19 30.84
CA LEU A 247 10.21 -0.29 31.45
C LEU A 247 10.36 0.73 32.60
N PRO A 248 11.28 0.51 33.56
CA PRO A 248 11.49 1.44 34.66
C PRO A 248 11.69 2.89 34.19
N GLY A 249 10.95 3.82 34.79
CA GLY A 249 11.03 5.25 34.46
C GLY A 249 10.25 5.68 33.21
N ARG A 250 9.61 4.74 32.49
CA ARG A 250 8.78 5.04 31.31
C ARG A 250 7.30 5.05 31.64
N ARG A 251 6.56 5.94 30.98
CA ARG A 251 5.11 6.07 31.10
C ARG A 251 4.45 5.77 29.77
N LEU A 252 3.18 5.36 29.81
CA LEU A 252 2.45 4.97 28.61
C LEU A 252 2.34 6.11 27.59
N GLU A 253 2.20 7.36 28.03
CA GLU A 253 2.09 8.52 27.15
C GLU A 253 3.39 8.85 26.40
N ASP A 254 4.54 8.32 26.85
CA ASP A 254 5.84 8.55 26.21
C ASP A 254 5.94 7.77 24.88
N PHE A 255 5.46 6.52 24.84
CA PHE A 255 5.61 5.61 23.70
C PHE A 255 4.29 5.07 23.12
N ALA A 256 3.20 5.10 23.88
CA ALA A 256 1.88 4.54 23.54
C ALA A 256 0.75 5.58 23.74
N SER A 257 0.99 6.83 23.33
CA SER A 257 0.04 7.94 23.42
C SER A 257 -1.34 7.67 22.82
N TRP A 258 -1.44 6.71 21.90
CA TRP A 258 -2.70 6.23 21.33
C TRP A 258 -3.68 5.64 22.37
N ILE A 259 -3.22 5.18 23.53
CA ILE A 259 -4.10 4.73 24.62
C ILE A 259 -5.02 5.86 25.09
N TYR A 260 -4.48 7.08 25.15
CA TYR A 260 -5.20 8.28 25.60
C TYR A 260 -5.88 8.98 24.44
N LEU A 261 -5.20 9.08 23.30
CA LEU A 261 -5.67 9.80 22.13
C LEU A 261 -6.70 9.01 21.31
N LYS A 262 -6.81 7.68 21.46
CA LYS A 262 -7.82 6.86 20.80
C LYS A 262 -7.96 7.16 19.30
N ASP A 263 -9.12 7.62 18.86
CA ASP A 263 -9.48 7.80 17.45
C ASP A 263 -9.18 9.21 16.92
N ARG A 264 -8.26 9.96 17.54
CA ARG A 264 -7.99 11.36 17.17
C ARG A 264 -7.30 11.53 15.83
N TRP A 265 -6.69 10.48 15.26
CA TRP A 265 -6.11 10.51 13.92
C TRP A 265 -7.21 10.46 12.86
N VAL A 266 -7.72 11.63 12.50
CA VAL A 266 -8.77 11.82 11.49
C VAL A 266 -8.28 12.74 10.40
N VAL A 267 -8.42 12.28 9.15
CA VAL A 267 -8.17 13.08 7.94
C VAL A 267 -9.51 13.33 7.26
N PRO A 268 -10.03 14.57 7.26
CA PRO A 268 -11.27 14.90 6.58
C PRO A 268 -11.11 14.78 5.07
N GLY A 269 -12.22 14.52 4.36
CA GLY A 269 -12.26 14.41 2.90
C GLY A 269 -13.05 13.19 2.44
N ASP A 270 -13.15 13.01 1.12
CA ASP A 270 -13.84 11.86 0.52
C ASP A 270 -12.81 10.86 -0.01
N PHE A 271 -12.62 9.76 0.73
CA PHE A 271 -11.75 8.63 0.35
C PHE A 271 -12.54 7.44 -0.21
N SER A 272 -13.83 7.64 -0.53
CA SER A 272 -14.69 6.55 -0.99
C SER A 272 -14.38 6.10 -2.42
N ILE A 273 -14.48 4.80 -2.68
CA ILE A 273 -14.39 4.23 -4.03
C ILE A 273 -15.78 4.17 -4.63
N LYS A 274 -16.18 5.25 -5.33
CA LYS A 274 -17.49 5.33 -5.99
C LYS A 274 -17.53 4.38 -7.19
N THR A 275 -18.52 3.48 -7.19
CA THR A 275 -18.69 2.47 -8.24
C THR A 275 -20.12 2.46 -8.77
N ASP A 276 -20.29 2.57 -10.09
CA ASP A 276 -21.55 2.22 -10.74
C ASP A 276 -21.77 0.71 -10.65
N LYS A 277 -22.69 0.30 -9.76
CA LYS A 277 -22.97 -1.11 -9.47
C LYS A 277 -23.51 -1.88 -10.68
N LYS A 278 -24.27 -1.22 -11.57
CA LYS A 278 -24.80 -1.87 -12.77
C LYS A 278 -23.67 -2.14 -13.74
N ARG A 279 -22.88 -1.10 -14.05
CA ARG A 279 -21.71 -1.22 -14.93
C ARG A 279 -20.68 -2.21 -14.39
N TYR A 280 -20.42 -2.21 -13.09
CA TYR A 280 -19.54 -3.19 -12.44
C TYR A 280 -20.03 -4.63 -12.66
N LYS A 281 -21.29 -4.94 -12.37
CA LYS A 281 -21.85 -6.29 -12.58
C LYS A 281 -21.75 -6.75 -14.03
N GLU A 282 -21.99 -5.86 -14.99
CA GLU A 282 -21.86 -6.16 -16.42
C GLU A 282 -20.42 -6.49 -16.82
N LEU A 283 -19.45 -5.69 -16.36
CA LEU A 283 -18.03 -5.90 -16.67
C LEU A 283 -17.47 -7.12 -15.94
N LEU A 284 -17.90 -7.40 -14.70
CA LEU A 284 -17.49 -8.58 -13.95
C LEU A 284 -17.93 -9.87 -14.65
N LYS A 285 -19.15 -9.92 -15.20
CA LYS A 285 -19.62 -11.05 -16.01
C LYS A 285 -18.71 -11.29 -17.23
N LYS A 286 -18.35 -10.22 -17.95
CA LYS A 286 -17.43 -10.30 -19.10
C LYS A 286 -16.05 -10.79 -18.67
N TYR A 287 -15.51 -10.24 -17.58
CA TYR A 287 -14.23 -10.67 -17.02
C TYR A 287 -14.23 -12.16 -16.69
N ASN A 288 -15.24 -12.65 -15.98
CA ASN A 288 -15.33 -14.07 -15.60
C ASN A 288 -15.45 -15.00 -16.83
N LEU A 289 -16.20 -14.59 -17.85
CA LEU A 289 -16.25 -15.32 -19.13
C LEU A 289 -14.87 -15.41 -19.78
N LEU A 290 -14.17 -14.28 -19.91
CA LEU A 290 -12.85 -14.20 -20.51
C LEU A 290 -11.79 -14.97 -19.71
N LYS A 291 -11.89 -14.94 -18.37
CA LYS A 291 -11.06 -15.73 -17.46
C LYS A 291 -11.23 -17.22 -17.72
N GLY A 292 -12.47 -17.72 -17.77
CA GLY A 292 -12.75 -19.13 -18.06
C GLY A 292 -12.28 -19.57 -19.45
N LEU A 293 -12.39 -18.70 -20.48
CA LEU A 293 -11.83 -18.97 -21.80
C LEU A 293 -10.29 -19.04 -21.77
N SER A 294 -9.65 -18.10 -21.07
CA SER A 294 -8.20 -18.09 -20.92
C SER A 294 -7.68 -19.34 -20.21
N GLU A 295 -8.38 -19.85 -19.20
CA GLU A 295 -8.00 -21.07 -18.47
C GLU A 295 -8.05 -22.31 -19.38
N LYS A 296 -9.10 -22.47 -20.19
CA LYS A 296 -9.21 -23.56 -21.17
C LYS A 296 -8.08 -23.58 -22.21
N VAL A 297 -7.50 -22.43 -22.52
CA VAL A 297 -6.38 -22.34 -23.47
C VAL A 297 -5.07 -22.81 -22.85
N ILE A 298 -4.87 -22.58 -21.55
CA ILE A 298 -3.64 -22.95 -20.83
C ILE A 298 -3.45 -24.46 -20.78
N GLU A 299 -4.54 -25.22 -20.72
CA GLU A 299 -4.53 -26.68 -20.74
C GLU A 299 -4.01 -27.28 -22.06
N LYS A 300 -3.91 -26.48 -23.13
CA LYS A 300 -3.41 -26.94 -24.43
C LYS A 300 -1.87 -26.87 -24.50
N LYS A 301 -1.25 -27.87 -25.14
CA LYS A 301 0.17 -27.81 -25.51
C LYS A 301 0.39 -26.77 -26.61
N LEU A 302 0.86 -25.58 -26.22
CA LEU A 302 1.16 -24.47 -27.12
C LEU A 302 2.65 -24.39 -27.47
N ASN A 303 2.96 -24.07 -28.73
CA ASN A 303 4.32 -23.73 -29.16
C ASN A 303 4.75 -22.34 -28.64
N LYS A 304 6.03 -21.99 -28.76
CA LYS A 304 6.59 -20.73 -28.24
C LYS A 304 5.88 -19.48 -28.80
N LYS A 305 5.59 -19.44 -30.11
CA LYS A 305 4.93 -18.32 -30.79
C LYS A 305 3.50 -18.12 -30.27
N ASP A 306 2.79 -19.22 -30.05
CA ASP A 306 1.42 -19.19 -29.54
C ASP A 306 1.35 -18.79 -28.07
N ARG A 307 2.31 -19.24 -27.26
CA ARG A 307 2.44 -18.78 -25.86
C ARG A 307 2.66 -17.28 -25.79
N GLN A 308 3.53 -16.73 -26.64
CA GLN A 308 3.75 -15.28 -26.70
C GLN A 308 2.50 -14.52 -27.15
N ARG A 309 1.80 -15.01 -28.19
CA ARG A 309 0.54 -14.42 -28.64
C ARG A 309 -0.54 -14.47 -27.57
N LEU A 310 -0.65 -15.58 -26.84
CA LEU A 310 -1.58 -15.73 -25.72
C LEU A 310 -1.21 -14.77 -24.58
N LYS A 311 0.07 -14.61 -24.25
CA LYS A 311 0.53 -13.65 -23.23
C LYS A 311 0.05 -12.24 -23.54
N ARG A 312 0.34 -11.75 -24.76
CA ARG A 312 -0.11 -10.41 -25.21
C ARG A 312 -1.62 -10.27 -25.17
N LEU A 313 -2.34 -11.28 -25.68
CA LEU A 313 -3.80 -11.28 -25.64
C LEU A 313 -4.30 -11.16 -24.19
N ARG A 314 -3.73 -11.90 -23.24
CA ARG A 314 -4.12 -11.80 -21.82
C ARG A 314 -3.84 -10.43 -21.24
N GLU A 315 -2.68 -9.83 -21.53
CA GLU A 315 -2.34 -8.48 -21.09
C GLU A 315 -3.35 -7.47 -21.63
N GLU A 316 -3.73 -7.55 -22.91
CA GLU A 316 -4.75 -6.68 -23.51
C GLU A 316 -6.15 -6.89 -22.89
N VAL A 317 -6.54 -8.16 -22.72
CA VAL A 317 -7.90 -8.52 -22.28
C VAL A 317 -8.17 -8.14 -20.85
N PHE A 318 -7.27 -8.49 -19.94
CA PHE A 318 -7.51 -8.30 -18.51
C PHE A 318 -7.28 -6.85 -18.05
N HIS A 319 -6.60 -6.02 -18.85
CA HIS A 319 -6.43 -4.60 -18.57
C HIS A 319 -7.41 -3.70 -19.35
N ASN A 320 -8.20 -4.25 -20.28
CA ASN A 320 -9.27 -3.54 -20.97
C ASN A 320 -10.51 -4.39 -21.25
N ILE A 321 -11.25 -4.71 -20.18
CA ILE A 321 -12.46 -5.55 -20.22
C ILE A 321 -13.59 -4.92 -21.08
N GLN A 322 -13.57 -3.59 -21.30
CA GLN A 322 -14.63 -2.91 -22.04
C GLN A 322 -14.72 -3.38 -23.49
N THR A 323 -13.60 -3.77 -24.10
CA THR A 323 -13.55 -4.31 -25.47
C THR A 323 -13.83 -5.83 -25.53
N GLY A 324 -14.38 -6.38 -24.45
CA GLY A 324 -14.52 -7.81 -24.18
C GLY A 324 -15.14 -8.67 -25.29
N TYR A 325 -16.05 -8.13 -26.14
CA TYR A 325 -16.63 -8.90 -27.26
C TYR A 325 -15.62 -9.14 -28.40
N THR A 326 -14.86 -8.10 -28.77
CA THR A 326 -13.77 -8.22 -29.75
C THR A 326 -12.68 -9.14 -29.22
N GLN A 327 -12.41 -9.07 -27.93
CA GLN A 327 -11.43 -9.88 -27.22
C GLN A 327 -11.85 -11.35 -27.09
N GLN A 328 -13.14 -11.61 -26.80
CA GLN A 328 -13.72 -12.95 -26.78
C GLN A 328 -13.56 -13.63 -28.14
N LYS A 329 -13.94 -12.93 -29.24
CA LYS A 329 -13.73 -13.46 -30.60
C LYS A 329 -12.27 -13.82 -30.89
N ARG A 330 -11.31 -13.05 -30.35
CA ARG A 330 -9.87 -13.34 -30.50
C ARG A 330 -9.45 -14.57 -29.69
N PHE A 331 -10.00 -14.77 -28.48
CA PHE A 331 -9.81 -15.99 -27.70
C PHE A 331 -10.44 -17.21 -28.40
N ASP A 332 -11.68 -17.10 -28.85
CA ASP A 332 -12.38 -18.16 -29.57
C ASP A 332 -11.62 -18.52 -30.86
N ALA A 333 -11.21 -17.53 -31.66
CA ALA A 333 -10.40 -17.79 -32.85
C ALA A 333 -9.06 -18.48 -32.52
N PHE A 334 -8.44 -18.14 -31.39
CA PHE A 334 -7.23 -18.83 -30.92
C PHE A 334 -7.51 -20.28 -30.49
N ILE A 335 -8.65 -20.54 -29.86
CA ILE A 335 -9.09 -21.86 -29.39
C ILE A 335 -9.48 -22.77 -30.56
N TYR A 336 -10.28 -22.26 -31.51
CA TYR A 336 -10.95 -23.04 -32.55
C TYR A 336 -10.10 -23.24 -33.81
N ASN A 337 -9.28 -22.25 -34.25
CA ASN A 337 -8.40 -22.40 -35.42
C ASN A 337 -7.17 -23.29 -35.17
N ARG A 338 -7.15 -24.02 -34.05
CA ARG A 338 -6.03 -24.84 -33.58
C ARG A 338 -6.47 -26.21 -33.08
N GLN A 339 -7.65 -26.71 -33.49
CA GLN A 339 -7.89 -28.14 -33.39
C GLN A 339 -6.79 -28.87 -34.20
N PRO A 340 -6.16 -29.93 -33.64
CA PRO A 340 -5.16 -30.68 -34.38
C PRO A 340 -5.80 -31.17 -35.67
N SER A 341 -5.16 -30.89 -36.81
CA SER A 341 -5.50 -31.60 -38.05
C SER A 341 -5.44 -33.08 -37.70
N LYS A 342 -6.57 -33.78 -37.77
CA LYS A 342 -6.58 -35.24 -37.67
C LYS A 342 -5.57 -35.73 -38.73
N LYS A 343 -4.43 -36.24 -38.27
CA LYS A 343 -3.56 -37.05 -39.10
C LYS A 343 -4.12 -38.46 -39.12
#